data_AF-A0A7V9F9J5-F1
#
_entry.id   AF-A0A7V9F9J5-F1
#
_cell.length_a   1.000
_cell.length_b   1.000
_cell.length_c   1.000
_cell.angle_alpha   90.00
_cell.angle_beta   90.00
_cell.angle_gamma   90.00
#
_symmetry.space_group_name_H-M   'P 1'
#
loop_
_entity.id
_entity.type
_entity.pdbx_description
1 polymer ?
#
loop_
_entity_poly.entity_id
_entity_poly.type
_entity_poly.pdbx_seq_one_letter_code
_entity_poly.pdbx_strand_id
1 'polypeptide(L)'
;MLSGEEPTVQSYIRSGLTGAVAGGLATVPMTAFMLLAHRKGFLGEEPPRLITDFALISAGLPIHNKNAETAVSGSVHFGFGIVCGALFGTISRRARLPFSRVIGGMLYGLLVWLVSYHGWIPALHIMPPPEEDRPGRPAVMILAHLIYGSALGWIVERADTSPSR
;
A
#
# COMPACT_ATOMS: atom_id res chain seq x y z
N MET A 1 38.51 -12.75 -3.39
CA MET A 1 37.97 -12.04 -4.57
C MET A 1 36.57 -12.60 -4.78
N LEU A 2 35.56 -11.98 -4.16
CA LEU A 2 34.18 -12.48 -4.20
C LEU A 2 33.58 -12.08 -5.55
N SER A 3 33.32 -13.06 -6.40
CA SER A 3 32.51 -12.90 -7.61
C SER A 3 31.08 -12.56 -7.18
N GLY A 4 30.81 -11.26 -6.99
CA GLY A 4 29.45 -10.78 -6.87
C GLY A 4 28.80 -10.93 -8.23
N GLU A 5 28.07 -12.03 -8.45
CA GLU A 5 27.18 -12.14 -9.60
C GLU A 5 26.25 -10.93 -9.59
N GLU A 6 26.31 -10.13 -10.66
CA GLU A 6 25.37 -9.04 -10.88
C GLU A 6 23.95 -9.64 -10.88
N PRO A 7 23.00 -9.04 -10.13
CA PRO A 7 21.64 -9.55 -10.05
C PRO A 7 21.02 -9.69 -11.45
N THR A 8 20.63 -10.90 -11.81
CA THR A 8 20.06 -11.21 -13.12
C THR A 8 18.64 -10.64 -13.24
N VAL A 9 18.15 -10.44 -14.47
CA VAL A 9 16.76 -10.02 -14.75
C VAL A 9 15.75 -10.95 -14.07
N GLN A 10 16.01 -12.26 -14.05
CA GLN A 10 15.16 -13.24 -13.36
C GLN A 10 15.07 -12.98 -11.84
N SER A 11 16.17 -12.53 -11.21
CA SER A 11 16.18 -12.19 -9.79
C SER A 11 15.30 -10.97 -9.47
N TYR A 12 15.25 -9.99 -10.38
CA TYR A 12 14.36 -8.83 -10.27
C TYR A 12 12.89 -9.21 -10.46
N ILE A 13 12.59 -10.04 -11.48
CA ILE A 13 11.22 -10.54 -11.70
C ILE A 13 10.73 -11.30 -10.46
N ARG A 14 11.54 -12.21 -9.92
CA ARG A 14 11.19 -12.96 -8.70
C ARG A 14 10.95 -12.03 -7.53
N SER A 15 11.80 -11.03 -7.32
CA SER A 15 11.61 -10.05 -6.24
C SER A 15 10.39 -9.17 -6.43
N GLY A 16 10.07 -8.78 -7.66
CA GLY A 16 8.83 -8.09 -8.00
C GLY A 16 7.61 -8.94 -7.66
N LEU A 17 7.60 -10.23 -8.04
CA LEU A 17 6.51 -11.15 -7.73
C LEU A 17 6.37 -11.42 -6.23
N THR A 18 7.47 -11.66 -5.52
CA THR A 18 7.48 -11.78 -4.05
C THR A 18 6.92 -10.51 -3.40
N GLY A 19 7.37 -9.35 -3.89
CA GLY A 19 6.87 -8.06 -3.46
C GLY A 19 5.38 -7.89 -3.71
N ALA A 20 4.89 -8.32 -4.88
CA ALA A 20 3.48 -8.23 -5.26
C ALA A 20 2.58 -9.04 -4.30
N VAL A 21 2.96 -10.28 -4.03
CA VAL A 21 2.26 -11.14 -3.05
C VAL A 21 2.32 -10.53 -1.66
N ALA A 22 3.50 -10.07 -1.24
CA ALA A 22 3.68 -9.43 0.07
C ALA A 22 2.84 -8.16 0.21
N GLY A 23 2.73 -7.36 -0.84
CA GLY A 23 1.90 -6.16 -0.90
C GLY A 23 0.42 -6.47 -0.72
N GLY A 24 -0.09 -7.45 -1.46
CA GLY A 24 -1.48 -7.90 -1.29
C GLY A 24 -1.77 -8.40 0.13
N LEU A 25 -0.86 -9.18 0.73
CA LEU A 25 -1.00 -9.66 2.11
C LEU A 25 -0.90 -8.51 3.13
N ALA A 26 -0.03 -7.54 2.91
CA ALA A 26 0.14 -6.37 3.79
C ALA A 26 -1.08 -5.44 3.81
N THR A 27 -1.91 -5.46 2.75
CA THR A 27 -3.19 -4.72 2.72
C THR A 27 -4.17 -5.23 3.79
N VAL A 28 -4.08 -6.50 4.19
CA VAL A 28 -4.99 -7.10 5.19
C VAL A 28 -4.90 -6.41 6.56
N PRO A 29 -3.74 -6.35 7.26
CA PRO A 29 -3.65 -5.68 8.55
C PRO A 29 -3.92 -4.17 8.46
N MET A 30 -3.54 -3.52 7.36
CA MET A 30 -3.88 -2.11 7.11
C MET A 30 -5.39 -1.90 7.07
N THR A 31 -6.09 -2.71 6.28
CA THR A 31 -7.56 -2.64 6.15
C THR A 31 -8.25 -2.94 7.47
N ALA A 32 -7.78 -3.94 8.22
CA ALA A 32 -8.31 -4.26 9.55
C ALA A 32 -8.17 -3.07 10.52
N PHE A 33 -7.02 -2.38 10.50
CA PHE A 33 -6.81 -1.18 11.30
C PHE A 33 -7.74 -0.03 10.89
N MET A 34 -7.89 0.22 9.59
CA MET A 34 -8.80 1.26 9.08
C MET A 34 -10.25 0.98 9.48
N LEU A 35 -10.73 -0.26 9.34
CA LEU A 35 -12.08 -0.66 9.76
C LEU A 35 -12.31 -0.43 11.26
N LEU A 36 -11.29 -0.68 12.09
CA LEU A 36 -11.36 -0.40 13.52
C LEU A 36 -11.43 1.10 13.80
N ALA A 37 -10.60 1.91 13.11
CA ALA A 37 -10.61 3.36 13.25
C ALA A 37 -11.93 3.99 12.76
N HIS A 38 -12.52 3.45 11.69
CA HIS A 38 -13.83 3.83 11.19
C HIS A 38 -14.92 3.55 12.22
N ARG A 39 -14.94 2.34 12.80
CA ARG A 39 -15.87 1.97 13.88
C ARG A 39 -15.76 2.87 15.12
N LYS A 40 -14.59 3.47 15.35
CA LYS A 40 -14.34 4.43 16.43
C LYS A 40 -14.65 5.89 16.05
N GLY A 41 -15.12 6.14 14.82
CA GLY A 41 -15.53 7.47 14.35
C GLY A 41 -14.40 8.36 13.87
N PHE A 42 -13.16 7.88 13.81
CA PHE A 42 -12.00 8.69 13.42
C PHE A 42 -11.95 8.99 11.91
N LEU A 43 -12.52 8.12 11.08
CA LEU A 43 -12.42 8.23 9.62
C LEU A 43 -13.58 8.97 8.95
N GLY A 44 -14.77 9.08 9.56
CA GLY A 44 -15.97 9.50 8.83
C GLY A 44 -16.25 8.53 7.68
N GLU A 45 -16.40 9.02 6.44
CA GLU A 45 -16.37 8.18 5.23
C GLU A 45 -14.97 7.60 4.97
N GLU A 46 -14.90 6.33 4.58
CA GLU A 46 -13.62 5.64 4.37
C GLU A 46 -12.94 6.10 3.07
N PRO A 47 -11.65 6.51 3.10
CA PRO A 47 -10.94 6.99 1.90
C PRO A 47 -10.94 6.03 0.69
N PRO A 48 -10.87 4.70 0.88
CA PRO A 48 -11.00 3.77 -0.23
C PRO A 48 -12.34 3.87 -0.96
N ARG A 49 -13.44 4.28 -0.29
CA ARG A 49 -14.75 4.45 -0.96
C ARG A 49 -14.73 5.66 -1.89
N LEU A 50 -14.16 6.77 -1.44
CA LEU A 50 -14.06 7.99 -2.24
C LEU A 50 -13.22 7.79 -3.51
N ILE A 51 -12.12 7.04 -3.42
CA ILE A 51 -11.30 6.67 -4.60
C ILE A 51 -12.08 5.78 -5.56
N THR A 52 -12.92 4.90 -5.03
CA THR A 52 -13.74 3.97 -5.81
C THR A 52 -14.88 4.69 -6.50
N ASP A 53 -15.57 5.56 -5.79
CA ASP A 53 -16.62 6.40 -6.34
C ASP A 53 -16.06 7.26 -7.48
N PHE A 54 -14.89 7.86 -7.28
CA PHE A 54 -14.19 8.59 -8.34
C PHE A 54 -13.88 7.69 -9.56
N ALA A 55 -13.31 6.50 -9.34
CA ALA A 55 -12.96 5.57 -10.41
C ALA A 55 -14.21 5.06 -11.18
N LEU A 56 -15.31 4.81 -10.47
CA LEU A 56 -16.57 4.34 -11.03
C LEU A 56 -17.33 5.44 -11.78
N ILE A 57 -17.37 6.65 -11.22
CA ILE A 57 -17.91 7.84 -11.89
C ILE A 57 -17.11 8.12 -13.16
N SER A 58 -15.77 8.06 -13.09
CA SER A 58 -14.89 8.25 -14.25
C SER A 58 -15.07 7.15 -15.31
N ALA A 59 -15.48 5.94 -14.90
CA ALA A 59 -15.78 4.83 -15.79
C ALA A 59 -17.24 4.77 -16.27
N GLY A 60 -18.11 5.69 -15.82
CA GLY A 60 -19.53 5.72 -16.17
C GLY A 60 -20.35 4.54 -15.62
N LEU A 61 -19.88 3.88 -14.56
CA LEU A 61 -20.51 2.70 -13.98
C LEU A 61 -21.24 3.06 -12.68
N PRO A 62 -22.59 3.10 -12.66
CA PRO A 62 -23.32 3.43 -11.44
C PRO A 62 -23.44 2.20 -10.52
N ILE A 63 -22.73 2.19 -9.40
CA ILE A 63 -22.92 1.19 -8.35
C ILE A 63 -23.98 1.69 -7.36
N HIS A 64 -25.16 1.07 -7.38
CA HIS A 64 -26.28 1.40 -6.50
C HIS A 64 -26.29 0.59 -5.18
N ASN A 65 -25.27 -0.23 -4.93
CA ASN A 65 -25.23 -1.16 -3.80
C ASN A 65 -24.00 -0.92 -2.91
N LYS A 66 -24.23 -0.51 -1.65
CA LYS A 66 -23.20 -0.24 -0.63
C LYS A 66 -22.23 -1.41 -0.39
N ASN A 67 -22.69 -2.65 -0.56
CA ASN A 67 -21.84 -3.84 -0.42
C ASN A 67 -20.92 -4.01 -1.63
N ALA A 68 -21.40 -3.72 -2.83
CA ALA A 68 -20.60 -3.76 -4.06
C ALA A 68 -19.56 -2.62 -4.07
N GLU A 69 -19.93 -1.42 -3.63
CA GLU A 69 -19.04 -0.27 -3.48
C GLU A 69 -17.89 -0.57 -2.50
N THR A 70 -18.20 -1.18 -1.35
CA THR A 70 -17.18 -1.63 -0.38
C THR A 70 -16.26 -2.72 -0.94
N ALA A 71 -16.80 -3.65 -1.74
CA ALA A 71 -16.01 -4.70 -2.36
C ALA A 71 -15.09 -4.19 -3.47
N VAL A 72 -15.55 -3.26 -4.32
CA VAL A 72 -14.73 -2.61 -5.34
C VAL A 72 -13.64 -1.77 -4.69
N SER A 73 -13.98 -1.08 -3.61
CA SER A 73 -13.05 -0.32 -2.79
C SER A 73 -11.95 -1.13 -2.14
N GLY A 74 -12.31 -2.28 -1.56
CA GLY A 74 -11.32 -3.26 -1.10
C GLY A 74 -10.47 -3.79 -2.25
N SER A 75 -11.05 -4.00 -3.43
CA SER A 75 -10.34 -4.53 -4.61
C SER A 75 -9.32 -3.54 -5.19
N VAL A 76 -9.66 -2.25 -5.23
CA VAL A 76 -8.74 -1.19 -5.64
C VAL A 76 -7.59 -1.08 -4.65
N HIS A 77 -7.87 -1.09 -3.35
CA HIS A 77 -6.84 -1.00 -2.31
C HIS A 77 -5.92 -2.22 -2.31
N PHE A 78 -6.47 -3.40 -2.57
CA PHE A 78 -5.71 -4.64 -2.73
C PHE A 78 -4.84 -4.63 -4.00
N GLY A 79 -5.40 -4.23 -5.14
CA GLY A 79 -4.65 -4.10 -6.40
C GLY A 79 -3.52 -3.06 -6.29
N PHE A 80 -3.80 -1.93 -5.66
CA PHE A 80 -2.79 -0.90 -5.37
C PHE A 80 -1.68 -1.45 -4.46
N GLY A 81 -2.04 -2.18 -3.41
CA GLY A 81 -1.09 -2.89 -2.54
C GLY A 81 -0.19 -3.85 -3.31
N ILE A 82 -0.73 -4.63 -4.24
CA ILE A 82 0.05 -5.52 -5.11
C ILE A 82 1.08 -4.74 -5.93
N VAL A 83 0.67 -3.65 -6.60
CA VAL A 83 1.56 -2.82 -7.42
C VAL A 83 2.65 -2.18 -6.57
N CYS A 84 2.28 -1.57 -5.45
CA CYS A 84 3.22 -0.96 -4.52
C CYS A 84 4.19 -2.00 -3.93
N GLY A 85 3.71 -3.20 -3.62
CA GLY A 85 4.53 -4.30 -3.14
C GLY A 85 5.55 -4.76 -4.17
N ALA A 86 5.16 -4.89 -5.45
CA ALA A 86 6.05 -5.26 -6.54
C ALA A 86 7.20 -4.26 -6.72
N LEU A 87 6.87 -2.97 -6.66
CA LEU A 87 7.86 -1.89 -6.69
C LEU A 87 8.82 -2.00 -5.51
N PHE A 88 8.30 -2.15 -4.29
CA PHE A 88 9.13 -2.29 -3.09
C PHE A 88 10.05 -3.51 -3.15
N GLY A 89 9.56 -4.67 -3.59
CA GLY A 89 10.36 -5.89 -3.74
C GLY A 89 11.52 -5.69 -4.71
N THR A 90 11.28 -4.99 -5.82
CA THR A 90 12.30 -4.67 -6.83
C THR A 90 13.33 -3.66 -6.30
N ILE A 91 12.87 -2.57 -5.67
CA ILE A 91 13.72 -1.51 -5.12
C ILE A 91 14.58 -2.04 -3.97
N SER A 92 14.00 -2.79 -3.04
CA SER A 92 14.70 -3.33 -1.88
C SER A 92 15.83 -4.29 -2.26
N ARG A 93 15.66 -5.09 -3.33
CA ARG A 93 16.74 -5.90 -3.91
C ARG A 93 17.85 -5.02 -4.50
N ARG A 94 17.50 -3.95 -5.23
CA ARG A 94 18.49 -3.08 -5.90
C ARG A 94 19.31 -2.24 -4.94
N ALA A 95 18.66 -1.67 -3.92
CA ALA A 95 19.20 -0.56 -3.15
C ALA A 95 20.14 -0.98 -2.01
N ARG A 96 20.20 -2.28 -1.63
CA ARG A 96 21.01 -2.82 -0.51
C ARG A 96 21.04 -1.86 0.69
N LEU A 97 19.86 -1.49 1.17
CA LEU A 97 19.71 -0.44 2.17
C LEU A 97 20.41 -0.82 3.49
N PRO A 98 20.99 0.16 4.22
CA PRO A 98 21.76 -0.09 5.45
C PRO A 98 20.89 -0.39 6.68
N PHE A 99 19.57 -0.54 6.51
CA PHE A 99 18.59 -0.80 7.56
C PHE A 99 17.74 -2.03 7.22
N SER A 100 17.04 -2.57 8.23
CA SER A 100 16.18 -3.75 8.05
C SER A 100 15.07 -3.49 7.03
N ARG A 101 14.57 -4.56 6.41
CA ARG A 101 13.50 -4.43 5.41
C ARG A 101 12.20 -3.90 6.01
N VAL A 102 11.97 -4.14 7.30
CA VAL A 102 10.83 -3.56 8.03
C VAL A 102 10.93 -2.03 8.07
N ILE A 103 12.08 -1.47 8.45
CA ILE A 103 12.30 -0.01 8.48
C ILE A 103 12.17 0.56 7.06
N GLY A 104 12.78 -0.10 6.06
CA GLY A 104 12.63 0.31 4.67
C GLY A 104 11.19 0.29 4.19
N GLY A 105 10.41 -0.72 4.61
CA GLY A 105 8.98 -0.82 4.35
C GLY A 105 8.18 0.29 5.00
N MET A 106 8.46 0.65 6.27
CA MET A 106 7.82 1.78 6.94
C MET A 106 8.04 3.10 6.20
N LEU A 107 9.30 3.41 5.84
CA LEU A 107 9.65 4.60 5.07
C LEU A 107 8.96 4.61 3.70
N TYR A 108 8.93 3.46 3.04
CA TYR A 108 8.23 3.30 1.77
C TYR A 108 6.72 3.52 1.92
N GLY A 109 6.09 2.96 2.96
CA GLY A 109 4.67 3.18 3.26
C GLY A 109 4.35 4.65 3.48
N LEU A 110 5.17 5.36 4.25
CA LEU A 110 5.04 6.82 4.44
C LEU A 110 5.19 7.59 3.13
N LEU A 111 6.11 7.18 2.25
CA LEU A 111 6.27 7.79 0.94
C LEU A 111 5.04 7.55 0.06
N VAL A 112 4.49 6.33 0.06
CA VAL A 112 3.24 6.00 -0.64
C VAL A 112 2.09 6.86 -0.14
N TRP A 113 1.96 7.02 1.18
CA TRP A 113 0.97 7.92 1.78
C TRP A 113 1.16 9.35 1.29
N LEU A 114 2.37 9.90 1.42
CA LEU A 114 2.69 11.28 1.06
C LEU A 114 2.38 11.56 -0.42
N VAL A 115 2.90 10.72 -1.32
CA VAL A 115 2.69 10.87 -2.78
C VAL A 115 1.20 10.73 -3.14
N SER A 116 0.45 9.93 -2.41
CA SER A 116 -0.98 9.77 -2.68
C SER A 116 -1.81 10.93 -2.16
N TYR A 117 -1.68 11.23 -0.87
CA TYR A 117 -2.52 12.20 -0.17
C TYR A 117 -2.13 13.66 -0.42
N HIS A 118 -0.88 13.95 -0.79
CA HIS A 118 -0.48 15.30 -1.25
C HIS A 118 -0.34 15.40 -2.77
N GLY A 119 -0.35 14.29 -3.50
CA GLY A 119 -0.15 14.26 -4.93
C GLY A 119 -1.44 14.00 -5.68
N TRP A 120 -1.63 12.75 -6.09
CA TRP A 120 -2.65 12.42 -7.08
C TRP A 120 -4.08 12.44 -6.53
N ILE A 121 -4.30 12.15 -5.23
CA ILE A 121 -5.66 12.15 -4.65
C ILE A 121 -6.26 13.57 -4.67
N PRO A 122 -5.58 14.61 -4.15
CA PRO A 122 -6.09 15.98 -4.25
C PRO A 122 -6.13 16.50 -5.68
N ALA A 123 -5.14 16.18 -6.53
CA ALA A 123 -5.11 16.63 -7.92
C ALA A 123 -6.32 16.15 -8.74
N LEU A 124 -6.90 15.01 -8.35
CA LEU A 124 -8.13 14.47 -8.94
C LEU A 124 -9.41 14.91 -8.20
N HIS A 125 -9.29 15.81 -7.22
CA HIS A 125 -10.38 16.28 -6.35
C HIS A 125 -11.16 15.16 -5.63
N ILE A 126 -10.48 14.05 -5.32
CA ILE A 126 -11.07 12.92 -4.61
C ILE A 126 -11.24 13.24 -3.11
N MET A 127 -10.23 13.89 -2.53
CA MET A 127 -10.18 14.31 -1.14
C MET A 127 -9.30 15.55 -1.01
N PRO A 128 -9.60 16.49 -0.10
CA PRO A 128 -8.66 17.57 0.22
C PRO A 128 -7.30 17.02 0.69
N PRO A 129 -6.22 17.82 0.58
CA PRO A 129 -4.93 17.46 1.15
C PRO A 129 -5.02 17.34 2.69
N PRO A 130 -4.08 16.61 3.35
CA PRO A 130 -4.13 16.33 4.78
C PRO A 130 -4.29 17.54 5.71
N GLU A 131 -3.80 18.71 5.32
CA GLU A 131 -3.89 19.96 6.10
C GLU A 131 -5.32 20.53 6.15
N GLU A 132 -6.14 20.22 5.14
CA GLU A 132 -7.53 20.68 4.98
C GLU A 132 -8.55 19.58 5.30
N ASP A 133 -8.07 18.36 5.56
CA ASP A 133 -8.91 17.21 5.89
C ASP A 133 -9.41 17.24 7.33
N ARG A 134 -10.41 16.40 7.63
CA ARG A 134 -10.99 16.34 8.97
C ARG A 134 -9.98 15.88 10.02
N PRO A 135 -10.09 16.36 11.28
CA PRO A 135 -9.25 15.89 12.37
C PRO A 135 -9.28 14.37 12.53
N GLY A 136 -8.10 13.78 12.72
CA GLY A 136 -7.91 12.35 12.94
C GLY A 136 -7.69 11.52 11.68
N ARG A 137 -8.35 11.84 10.55
CA ARG A 137 -8.22 11.03 9.32
C ARG A 137 -6.78 11.00 8.78
N PRO A 138 -6.05 12.12 8.67
CA PRO A 138 -4.63 12.10 8.29
C PRO A 138 -3.77 11.20 9.17
N ALA A 139 -3.93 11.28 10.49
CA ALA A 139 -3.16 10.48 11.43
C ALA A 139 -3.45 8.98 11.29
N VAL A 140 -4.73 8.60 11.13
CA VAL A 140 -5.10 7.22 10.84
C VAL A 140 -4.49 6.75 9.52
N MET A 141 -4.47 7.59 8.49
CA MET A 141 -3.88 7.22 7.19
C MET A 141 -2.37 7.05 7.25
N ILE A 142 -1.65 7.90 7.99
CA ILE A 142 -0.21 7.72 8.26
C ILE A 142 0.03 6.38 8.96
N LEU A 143 -0.71 6.09 10.03
CA LEU A 143 -0.58 4.85 10.80
C LEU A 143 -0.92 3.62 9.96
N ALA A 144 -1.97 3.68 9.14
CA ALA A 144 -2.36 2.61 8.23
C ALA A 144 -1.23 2.28 7.24
N HIS A 145 -0.58 3.30 6.68
CA HIS A 145 0.55 3.12 5.76
C HIS A 145 1.83 2.64 6.46
N LEU A 146 2.05 3.03 7.72
CA LEU A 146 3.11 2.45 8.53
C LEU A 146 2.88 0.96 8.80
N ILE A 147 1.65 0.56 9.11
CA ILE A 147 1.27 -0.86 9.30
C ILE A 147 1.49 -1.64 8.01
N TYR A 148 1.00 -1.13 6.88
CA TYR A 148 1.23 -1.72 5.56
C TYR A 148 2.71 -1.88 5.27
N GLY A 149 3.49 -0.79 5.41
CA GLY A 149 4.92 -0.78 5.16
C GLY A 149 5.70 -1.76 6.04
N SER A 150 5.36 -1.82 7.32
CA SER A 150 5.96 -2.75 8.28
C SER A 150 5.68 -4.20 7.87
N ALA A 151 4.43 -4.53 7.57
CA ALA A 151 4.02 -5.87 7.16
C ALA A 151 4.68 -6.27 5.84
N LEU A 152 4.69 -5.38 4.84
CA LEU A 152 5.34 -5.59 3.55
C LEU A 152 6.83 -5.91 3.72
N GLY A 153 7.55 -5.06 4.46
CA GLY A 153 8.97 -5.26 4.75
C GLY A 153 9.25 -6.59 5.43
N TRP A 154 8.44 -6.94 6.43
CA TRP A 154 8.56 -8.19 7.19
C TRP A 154 8.29 -9.44 6.36
N ILE A 155 7.27 -9.41 5.49
CA ILE A 155 6.92 -10.55 4.61
C ILE A 155 8.03 -10.76 3.57
N VAL A 156 8.49 -9.68 2.93
CA VAL A 156 9.57 -9.75 1.94
C VAL A 156 10.87 -10.27 2.58
N GLU A 157 11.19 -9.84 3.80
CA GLU A 157 12.36 -10.34 4.54
C GLU A 157 12.28 -11.85 4.80
N ARG A 158 11.12 -12.36 5.21
CA ARG A 158 10.89 -13.80 5.42
C ARG A 158 10.94 -14.62 4.14
N ALA A 159 10.45 -14.06 3.04
CA ALA A 159 10.47 -14.73 1.75
C ALA A 159 11.90 -14.91 1.23
N ASP A 160 12.81 -13.97 1.54
CA ASP A 160 14.22 -14.06 1.14
C ASP A 160 15.05 -14.94 2.09
N THR A 161 14.65 -15.13 3.35
CA THR A 161 15.32 -16.05 4.29
C THR A 161 14.82 -17.49 4.20
N SER A 162 13.73 -17.75 3.49
CA SER A 162 13.23 -19.11 3.25
C SER A 162 14.17 -19.84 2.27
N PRO A 163 14.78 -20.97 2.65
CA PRO A 163 15.64 -21.72 1.75
C PRO A 163 14.83 -22.16 0.53
N SER A 164 15.36 -21.91 -0.67
CA SER A 164 14.77 -22.41 -1.91
C SER A 164 14.63 -23.93 -1.81
N ARG A 165 13.39 -24.41 -1.68
CA ARG A 165 13.05 -25.82 -1.87
C ARG A 165 13.11 -26.19 -3.34
#